data_AF-A0A1I2SMF5-F1
#
_entry.id   AF-A0A1I2SMF5-F1
#
_cell.length_a   1.000
_cell.length_b   1.000
_cell.length_c   1.000
_cell.angle_alpha   90.00
_cell.angle_beta   90.00
_cell.angle_gamma   90.00
#
_symmetry.space_group_name_H-M   'P 1'
#
loop_
_entity.id
_entity.type
_entity.pdbx_description
1 polymer ?
#
loop_
_entity_poly.entity_id
_entity_poly.type
_entity_poly.pdbx_seq_one_letter_code
_entity_poly.pdbx_strand_id
1 'polypeptide(L)'
;MDPDGQVKLAWSNEETELVGAVAIADFRDQQQLESIGNGRYIYAGSGQRRVLASGTDGIGTIVSKQLEASNVDLSQEFGDLILIQRGFQASSQVVSVSNDMIQQLFGIRGQG
;
A
#
# COMPACT_ATOMS: atom_id res chain seq x y z
N MET A 1 22.40 -0.21 15.89
CA MET A 1 21.11 0.24 16.40
C MET A 1 20.53 -0.91 17.18
N ASP A 2 20.15 -0.68 18.42
CA ASP A 2 19.64 -1.70 19.31
C ASP A 2 18.14 -1.93 19.08
N PRO A 3 17.53 -3.02 19.60
CA PRO A 3 16.10 -3.31 19.44
C PRO A 3 15.16 -2.18 19.93
N ASP A 4 15.65 -1.35 20.86
CA ASP A 4 14.95 -0.17 21.37
C ASP A 4 15.04 1.04 20.43
N GLY A 5 15.50 0.85 19.18
CA GLY A 5 15.62 1.91 18.17
C GLY A 5 16.74 2.93 18.46
N GLN A 6 17.58 2.64 19.45
CA GLN A 6 18.69 3.49 19.86
C GLN A 6 19.88 3.34 18.92
N VAL A 7 20.38 4.46 18.40
CA VAL A 7 21.56 4.54 17.54
C VAL A 7 22.78 4.78 18.43
N LYS A 8 23.74 3.85 18.38
CA LYS A 8 25.02 3.94 19.07
C LYS A 8 26.15 4.00 18.06
N LEU A 9 27.13 4.87 18.29
CA LEU A 9 28.40 4.89 17.57
C LEU A 9 29.43 4.10 18.36
N ALA A 10 30.24 3.32 17.65
CA ALA A 10 31.40 2.64 18.22
C ALA A 10 32.64 3.34 17.67
N TRP A 11 33.47 3.84 18.57
CA TRP A 11 34.72 4.51 18.25
C TRP A 11 35.88 3.51 18.25
N SER A 12 37.00 3.88 17.60
CA SER A 12 38.19 3.02 17.50
C SER A 12 38.91 2.79 18.83
N ASN A 13 38.55 3.54 19.86
CA ASN A 13 39.02 3.40 21.25
C ASN A 13 38.11 2.48 22.10
N GLU A 14 37.24 1.68 21.46
CA GLU A 14 36.28 0.78 22.11
C GLU A 14 35.17 1.48 22.91
N GLU A 15 35.09 2.80 22.84
CA GLU A 15 34.02 3.57 23.47
C GLU A 15 32.75 3.52 22.62
N THR A 16 31.60 3.37 23.28
CA THR A 16 30.29 3.45 22.63
C THR A 16 29.51 4.64 23.14
N GLU A 17 29.03 5.47 22.22
CA GLU A 17 28.26 6.67 22.53
C GLU A 17 26.84 6.55 21.97
N LEU A 18 25.84 6.88 22.80
CA LEU A 18 24.44 6.97 22.38
C LEU A 18 24.20 8.33 21.72
N VAL A 19 23.91 8.33 20.42
CA VAL A 19 23.69 9.57 19.64
C VAL A 19 22.22 9.97 19.56
N GLY A 20 21.31 9.03 19.79
CA GLY A 20 19.86 9.29 19.74
C GLY A 20 19.04 8.04 19.46
N ALA A 21 17.74 8.21 19.26
CA ALA A 21 16.81 7.13 18.96
C ALA A 21 15.93 7.47 17.76
N VAL A 22 15.53 6.44 17.01
CA VAL A 22 14.54 6.57 15.95
C VAL A 22 13.16 6.69 16.59
N ALA A 23 12.46 7.77 16.27
CA ALA A 23 11.10 8.00 16.74
C ALA A 23 10.08 7.33 15.80
N ILE A 24 9.08 6.68 16.38
CA ILE A 24 7.99 6.03 15.67
C ILE A 24 6.73 6.91 15.82
N ALA A 25 6.09 7.22 14.70
CA ALA A 25 4.81 7.93 14.68
C ALA A 25 3.67 6.93 14.54
N ASP A 26 2.77 6.93 15.51
CA ASP A 26 1.55 6.14 15.56
C ASP A 26 0.35 7.05 15.26
N PHE A 27 -0.47 6.59 14.32
CA PHE A 27 -1.63 7.30 13.83
C PHE A 27 -2.88 6.51 14.21
N ARG A 28 -3.74 7.11 15.04
CA ARG A 28 -5.00 6.49 15.47
C ARG A 28 -5.93 6.14 14.31
N ASP A 29 -5.91 6.95 13.27
CA ASP A 29 -6.73 6.77 12.07
C ASP A 29 -5.83 6.72 10.84
N GLN A 30 -5.62 5.52 10.33
CA GLN A 30 -4.80 5.28 9.15
C GLN A 30 -5.47 5.76 7.86
N GLN A 31 -6.79 6.00 7.84
CA GLN A 31 -7.49 6.47 6.63
C GLN A 31 -7.14 7.93 6.29
N GLN A 32 -6.58 8.68 7.24
CA GLN A 32 -6.10 10.05 7.04
C GLN A 32 -4.64 10.11 6.53
N LEU A 33 -4.02 8.95 6.30
CA LEU A 33 -2.72 8.86 5.65
C LEU A 33 -2.90 8.83 4.14
N GLU A 34 -2.43 9.88 3.48
CA GLU A 34 -2.41 9.96 2.03
C GLU A 34 -1.10 9.36 1.51
N SER A 35 -1.19 8.36 0.64
CA SER A 35 -0.02 7.77 0.01
C SER A 35 0.60 8.76 -0.98
N ILE A 36 1.89 9.04 -0.80
CA ILE A 36 2.70 9.86 -1.72
C ILE A 36 3.70 9.00 -2.52
N GLY A 37 3.49 7.68 -2.53
CA GLY A 37 4.30 6.71 -3.28
C GLY A 37 5.58 6.25 -2.56
N ASN A 38 6.17 5.16 -3.07
CA ASN A 38 7.37 4.50 -2.52
C ASN A 38 7.25 4.11 -1.04
N GLY A 39 6.05 3.69 -0.60
CA GLY A 39 5.80 3.33 0.80
C GLY A 39 5.77 4.51 1.76
N ARG A 40 5.74 5.75 1.25
CA ARG A 40 5.66 6.97 2.08
C ARG A 40 4.24 7.50 2.12
N TYR A 41 3.89 8.04 3.27
CA TYR A 41 2.59 8.61 3.55
C TYR A 41 2.75 10.02 4.11
N ILE A 42 1.85 10.92 3.73
CA ILE A 42 1.69 12.22 4.36
C ILE A 42 0.41 12.19 5.19
N TYR A 43 0.48 12.77 6.38
CA TYR A 43 -0.69 12.95 7.22
C TYR A 43 -1.18 14.38 7.04
N ALA A 44 -2.31 14.54 6.34
CA ALA A 44 -2.99 15.83 6.13
C ALA A 44 -4.08 16.10 7.18
N GLY A 45 -4.32 15.14 8.07
CA GLY A 45 -5.34 15.22 9.12
C GLY A 45 -5.03 16.21 10.23
N SER A 46 -6.08 16.69 10.91
CA SER A 46 -5.97 17.61 12.06
C SER A 46 -5.84 16.89 13.41
N GLY A 47 -5.91 15.56 13.44
CA GLY A 47 -5.82 14.74 14.65
C GLY A 47 -4.40 14.58 15.20
N GLN A 48 -4.29 14.14 16.45
CA GLN A 48 -3.01 13.93 17.13
C GLN A 48 -2.33 12.64 16.65
N ARG A 49 -1.12 12.78 16.12
CA ARG A 49 -0.16 11.67 15.97
C ARG A 49 0.59 11.49 17.29
N ARG A 50 0.81 10.25 17.68
CA ARG A 50 1.58 9.92 18.89
C ARG A 50 3.00 9.56 18.46
N VAL A 51 4.01 10.27 18.95
CA VAL A 51 5.42 10.00 18.64
C VAL A 51 6.05 9.33 19.86
N LEU A 52 6.55 8.11 19.69
CA LEU A 52 7.05 7.26 20.77
C LEU A 52 8.39 6.63 20.39
N ALA A 53 9.11 6.15 21.40
CA ALA A 53 10.29 5.31 21.18
C ALA A 53 9.86 3.87 20.83
N SER A 54 10.72 3.19 20.09
CA SER A 54 10.61 1.74 19.86
C SER A 54 10.49 0.96 21.18
N GLY A 55 9.65 -0.07 21.22
CA GLY A 55 9.43 -0.89 22.41
C GLY A 55 8.58 -0.24 23.52
N THR A 56 8.01 0.95 23.28
CA THR A 56 7.00 1.53 24.19
C THR A 56 5.68 0.77 24.08
N ASP A 57 4.91 0.69 25.16
CA ASP A 57 3.63 -0.04 25.17
C ASP A 57 2.67 0.43 24.06
N GLY A 58 2.13 -0.54 23.32
CA GLY A 58 1.33 -0.32 22.12
C GLY A 58 2.12 0.04 20.85
N ILE A 59 3.45 -0.02 20.86
CA ILE A 59 4.33 0.17 19.70
C ILE A 59 5.29 -1.03 19.58
N GLY A 60 5.55 -1.50 18.35
CA GLY A 60 6.49 -2.59 18.10
C GLY A 60 7.95 -2.22 18.40
N THR A 61 8.82 -3.22 18.31
CA THR A 61 10.28 -3.04 18.41
C THR A 61 10.90 -2.97 17.02
N ILE A 62 11.92 -2.12 16.84
CA ILE A 62 12.65 -2.06 15.60
C ILE A 62 13.71 -3.16 15.56
N VAL A 63 13.68 -3.98 14.51
CA VAL A 63 14.71 -4.99 14.27
C VAL A 63 15.76 -4.44 13.31
N SER A 64 16.97 -4.21 13.81
CA SER A 64 18.06 -3.69 12.98
C SER A 64 18.50 -4.69 11.89
N LYS A 65 18.97 -4.16 10.74
CA LYS A 65 19.46 -4.94 9.59
C LYS A 65 18.43 -5.86 8.92
N GLN A 66 17.14 -5.64 9.14
CA GLN A 66 16.06 -6.30 8.41
C GLN A 66 15.29 -5.32 7.54
N LEU A 67 14.77 -5.81 6.42
CA LEU A 67 13.89 -5.09 5.51
C LEU A 67 12.49 -5.69 5.64
N GLU A 68 11.48 -4.86 5.90
CA GLU A 68 10.09 -5.31 5.94
C GLU A 68 9.67 -5.77 4.53
N ALA A 69 9.26 -7.02 4.42
CA ALA A 69 8.74 -7.58 3.18
C ALA A 69 7.33 -7.03 2.91
N SER A 70 7.00 -6.83 1.64
CA SER A 70 5.64 -6.50 1.23
C SER A 70 4.67 -7.60 1.71
N ASN A 71 3.52 -7.21 2.24
CA ASN A 71 2.46 -8.16 2.59
C ASN A 71 1.67 -8.67 1.36
N VAL A 72 2.03 -8.21 0.16
CA VAL A 72 1.30 -8.47 -1.08
C VAL A 72 1.75 -9.79 -1.69
N ASP A 73 0.81 -10.72 -1.89
CA ASP A 73 1.04 -11.91 -2.71
C ASP A 73 0.86 -11.56 -4.19
N LEU A 74 1.98 -11.42 -4.89
CA LEU A 74 2.01 -11.10 -6.32
C LEU A 74 1.21 -12.10 -7.18
N SER A 75 1.12 -13.37 -6.78
CA SER A 75 0.39 -14.39 -7.56
C SER A 75 -1.12 -14.15 -7.47
N GLN A 76 -1.60 -13.76 -6.28
CA GLN A 76 -3.00 -13.44 -6.07
C GLN A 76 -3.39 -12.15 -6.80
N GLU A 77 -2.60 -11.08 -6.67
CA GLU A 77 -2.83 -9.81 -7.36
C GLU A 77 -2.87 -9.98 -8.89
N PHE A 78 -1.98 -10.83 -9.43
CA PHE A 78 -1.97 -11.12 -10.86
C PHE A 78 -3.23 -11.89 -11.30
N GLY A 79 -3.72 -12.82 -10.46
CA GLY A 79 -4.99 -13.52 -10.67
C GLY A 79 -6.18 -12.55 -10.70
N ASP A 80 -6.23 -11.60 -9.77
CA ASP A 80 -7.28 -10.59 -9.71
C ASP A 80 -7.24 -9.65 -10.92
N LEU A 81 -6.05 -9.25 -11.37
CA LEU A 81 -5.90 -8.50 -12.63
C LEU A 81 -6.42 -9.27 -13.84
N ILE A 82 -6.17 -10.59 -13.92
CA ILE A 82 -6.70 -11.43 -14.99
C ILE A 82 -8.23 -11.51 -14.92
N LEU A 83 -8.80 -11.63 -13.72
CA LEU A 83 -10.24 -11.70 -13.53
C LEU A 83 -10.91 -10.40 -14.00
N ILE A 84 -10.35 -9.25 -13.62
CA ILE A 84 -10.83 -7.93 -14.06
C ILE A 84 -10.75 -7.81 -15.59
N GLN A 85 -9.63 -8.21 -16.20
CA GLN A 85 -9.46 -8.19 -17.66
C GLN A 85 -10.48 -9.07 -18.38
N ARG A 86 -10.74 -10.28 -17.88
CA ARG A 86 -11.75 -11.18 -18.44
C ARG A 86 -13.16 -10.62 -18.27
N GLY A 87 -13.47 -10.03 -17.11
CA GLY A 87 -14.74 -9.34 -16.87
C GLY A 87 -14.97 -8.19 -17.84
N PHE A 88 -13.92 -7.40 -18.10
CA PHE A 88 -13.96 -6.34 -19.10
C PHE A 88 -14.17 -6.90 -20.52
N GLN A 89 -13.41 -7.91 -20.93
CA GLN A 89 -13.57 -8.56 -22.24
C GLN A 89 -14.97 -9.15 -22.45
N ALA A 90 -15.51 -9.86 -21.45
CA ALA A 90 -16.86 -10.40 -21.49
C ALA A 90 -17.90 -9.27 -21.64
N SER A 91 -17.74 -8.19 -20.88
CA SER A 91 -18.61 -7.02 -20.98
C SER A 91 -18.54 -6.38 -22.36
N SER A 92 -17.34 -6.22 -22.93
CA SER A 92 -17.16 -5.71 -24.29
C SER A 92 -17.81 -6.62 -25.34
N GLN A 93 -17.70 -7.94 -25.20
CA GLN A 93 -18.35 -8.89 -26.11
C GLN A 93 -19.88 -8.76 -26.06
N VAL A 94 -20.46 -8.67 -24.86
CA VAL A 94 -21.90 -8.47 -24.68
C VAL A 94 -22.36 -7.17 -25.36
N VAL A 95 -21.61 -6.09 -25.20
CA VAL A 95 -21.90 -4.81 -25.86
C VAL A 95 -21.82 -4.93 -27.38
N SER A 96 -20.80 -5.60 -27.92
CA SER A 96 -20.66 -5.82 -29.37
C SER A 96 -21.83 -6.60 -29.94
N VAL A 97 -22.17 -7.74 -29.31
CA VAL A 97 -23.29 -8.58 -29.76
C VAL A 97 -24.61 -7.83 -29.67
N SER A 98 -24.80 -7.02 -28.62
CA SER A 98 -25.97 -6.15 -28.47
C SER A 98 -26.05 -5.12 -29.60
N ASN A 99 -24.92 -4.51 -29.98
CA ASN A 99 -24.85 -3.57 -31.09
C ASN A 99 -25.17 -4.24 -32.44
N ASP A 100 -24.65 -5.45 -32.68
CA ASP A 100 -24.94 -6.21 -33.90
C ASP A 100 -26.43 -6.57 -34.01
N MET A 101 -27.06 -6.99 -32.89
CA MET A 101 -28.50 -7.24 -32.84
C MET A 101 -29.31 -5.98 -33.14
N ILE A 102 -28.92 -4.83 -32.57
CA ILE A 102 -29.57 -3.54 -32.83
C ILE A 102 -29.47 -3.17 -34.32
N GLN A 103 -28.31 -3.33 -34.95
CA GLN A 103 -28.13 -3.08 -36.39
C GLN A 103 -28.99 -3.99 -37.25
N GLN A 104 -29.07 -5.29 -36.93
CA GLN A 104 -29.95 -6.23 -37.63
C GLN A 104 -31.43 -5.84 -37.52
N LEU A 105 -31.88 -5.40 -36.33
CA LEU A 105 -33.25 -4.93 -36.13
C LEU A 105 -33.58 -3.70 -36.98
N PHE A 106 -32.66 -2.74 -37.09
CA PHE A 106 -32.85 -1.58 -37.97
C PHE A 106 -32.80 -1.95 -39.46
N GLY A 107 -31.91 -2.87 -39.85
CA GLY A 107 -31.80 -3.37 -41.22
C GLY A 107 -33.07 -4.07 -41.72
N ILE A 108 -33.78 -4.80 -40.84
CA ILE A 108 -35.05 -5.46 -41.18
C ILE A 108 -36.20 -4.46 -41.33
N ARG A 109 -36.23 -3.38 -40.53
CA ARG A 109 -37.27 -2.34 -40.63
C ARG A 109 -37.09 -1.37 -41.81
N GLY A 110 -35.90 -1.27 -42.39
CA GLY A 110 -35.64 -0.44 -43.57
C GLY A 110 -36.02 -1.08 -44.91
N GLN A 111 -36.48 -2.33 -44.93
CA GLN A 111 -36.84 -3.08 -46.15
C GLN A 111 -38.36 -3.33 -46.32
N GLY A 112 -39.22 -2.63 -45.57
CA GLY A 112 -40.68 -2.63 -45.74
C GLY A 112 -41.24 -1.23 -45.86
#